data_AF-A0A1W6CTA3-F1
#
_entry.id   AF-A0A1W6CTA3-F1
#
_cell.length_a   1.000
_cell.length_b   1.000
_cell.length_c   1.000
_cell.angle_alpha   90.00
_cell.angle_beta   90.00
_cell.angle_gamma   90.00
#
_symmetry.space_group_name_H-M   'P 1'
#
loop_
_entity.id
_entity.type
_entity.pdbx_description
1 polymer ?
#
loop_
_entity_poly.entity_id
_entity_poly.type
_entity_poly.pdbx_seq_one_letter_code
_entity_poly.pdbx_strand_id
1 'polypeptide(L)' 'MYHPDGGTDGEMAMRWVDLGTSVAALLECFSDGFAVLSGFRDVIDAVAGEPGLSPERFCELLLALGFEDATPRECPHPR' A
#
# COMPACT_ATOMS: atom_id res chain seq x y z
N MET A 1 -5.15 -4.87 -8.64
CA MET A 1 -6.26 -4.44 -9.52
C MET A 1 -7.35 -5.49 -9.36
N TYR A 2 -8.51 -5.15 -8.82
CA TYR A 2 -9.53 -6.15 -8.46
C TYR A 2 -10.15 -6.79 -9.71
N HIS A 3 -10.05 -8.11 -9.86
CA HIS A 3 -10.73 -8.87 -10.91
C HIS A 3 -11.91 -9.65 -10.29
N PRO A 4 -13.16 -9.45 -10.75
CA PRO A 4 -14.36 -10.05 -10.14
C PRO A 4 -14.42 -11.59 -10.27
N ASP A 5 -13.63 -12.19 -11.16
CA ASP A 5 -13.61 -13.64 -11.42
C ASP A 5 -12.54 -14.43 -10.62
N GLY A 6 -11.89 -13.82 -9.62
CA GLY A 6 -10.95 -14.54 -8.76
C GLY A 6 -9.62 -14.84 -9.45
N GLY A 7 -8.84 -13.79 -9.69
CA GLY A 7 -7.41 -13.87 -9.94
C GLY A 7 -6.77 -12.68 -9.25
N THR A 8 -6.09 -12.90 -8.13
CA THR A 8 -5.29 -11.86 -7.47
C THR A 8 -3.92 -11.80 -8.14
N ASP A 9 -3.89 -11.50 -9.43
CA ASP A 9 -2.61 -11.17 -10.07
C ASP A 9 -2.11 -9.85 -9.47
N GLY A 10 -0.97 -9.91 -8.79
CA GLY A 10 -0.29 -8.75 -8.21
C GLY A 10 -0.55 -8.50 -6.73
N GLU A 11 -0.47 -9.56 -5.94
CA GLU A 11 -0.44 -9.47 -4.48
C GLU A 11 0.78 -8.70 -3.99
N MET A 12 0.51 -7.62 -3.25
CA MET A 12 1.51 -6.76 -2.64
C MET A 12 1.03 -6.32 -1.26
N ALA A 13 1.96 -6.11 -0.35
CA ALA A 13 1.68 -5.57 0.97
C ALA A 13 2.75 -4.55 1.36
N MET A 14 2.32 -3.45 2.00
CA MET A 14 3.21 -2.57 2.73
C MET A 14 3.17 -2.98 4.21
N ARG A 15 4.34 -3.27 4.78
CA ARG A 15 4.50 -3.61 6.19
C ARG A 15 5.41 -2.63 6.89
N TRP A 16 5.25 -2.51 8.20
CA TRP A 16 6.15 -1.74 9.04
C TRP A 16 6.89 -2.69 9.96
N VAL A 17 8.21 -2.74 9.80
CA VAL A 17 9.09 -3.69 10.47
C VAL A 17 10.04 -2.93 11.37
N ASP A 18 10.15 -3.38 12.62
CA ASP A 18 11.14 -2.88 13.56
C ASP A 18 12.53 -3.46 13.23
N LEU A 19 13.47 -2.57 12.88
CA LEU A 19 14.87 -2.91 12.59
C LEU A 19 15.80 -2.67 13.81
N GLY A 20 15.22 -2.50 15.00
CA GLY A 20 15.89 -2.27 16.28
C GLY A 20 16.29 -0.82 16.54
N THR A 21 16.63 -0.06 15.49
CA THR A 21 16.95 1.38 15.57
C THR A 21 15.85 2.29 15.03
N SER A 22 14.95 1.73 14.24
CA SER A 22 13.84 2.44 13.61
C SER A 22 12.78 1.46 13.11
N VAL A 23 11.54 1.94 12.98
CA VAL A 23 10.51 1.26 12.20
C VAL A 23 10.67 1.66 10.74
N ALA A 24 10.77 0.68 9.84
CA ALA A 24 10.93 0.89 8.40
C ALA A 24 9.75 0.33 7.62
N ALA A 25 9.37 1.01 6.54
CA ALA A 25 8.41 0.52 5.56
C ALA A 25 9.07 -0.58 4.69
N LEU A 26 8.38 -1.69 4.52
CA LEU A 26 8.77 -2.86 3.74
C LEU A 26 7.68 -3.13 2.69
N LEU A 27 8.05 -3.06 1.42
CA LEU A 27 7.20 -3.51 0.32
C LEU A 27 7.43 -5.00 0.05
N GLU A 28 6.43 -5.82 0.33
CA GLU A 28 6.36 -7.20 -0.12
C GLU A 28 5.63 -7.25 -1.46
N CYS A 29 6.24 -7.92 -2.45
CA CYS A 29 5.65 -8.11 -3.77
C CYS A 29 6.00 -9.50 -4.28
N PHE A 30 5.00 -10.27 -4.67
CA PHE A 30 5.20 -11.56 -5.33
C PHE A 30 5.55 -11.38 -6.81
N SER A 31 6.09 -12.42 -7.44
CA SER A 31 6.66 -12.33 -8.80
C SER A 31 5.61 -12.03 -9.88
N ASP A 32 4.37 -12.44 -9.66
CA ASP A 32 3.20 -12.10 -10.48
C ASP A 32 2.83 -10.60 -10.39
N GLY A 33 3.25 -9.92 -9.31
CA GLY A 33 3.04 -8.49 -9.10
C GLY A 33 4.07 -7.55 -9.71
N PHE A 34 5.24 -8.04 -10.14
CA PHE A 34 6.29 -7.13 -10.63
C PHE A 34 5.86 -6.29 -11.84
N ALA A 35 5.06 -6.86 -12.75
CA ALA A 35 4.54 -6.13 -13.90
C ALA A 35 3.61 -4.99 -13.45
N VAL A 36 2.71 -5.26 -12.50
CA VAL A 36 1.80 -4.27 -11.93
C VAL A 36 2.58 -3.19 -11.16
N LEU A 37 3.55 -3.60 -10.34
CA LEU A 37 4.41 -2.70 -9.56
C LEU A 37 5.15 -1.70 -10.45
N SER A 38 5.63 -2.16 -11.61
CA SER A 38 6.32 -1.31 -12.58
C SER A 38 5.44 -0.19 -13.19
N GLY A 39 4.12 -0.31 -13.07
CA GLY A 39 3.15 0.70 -13.47
C GLY A 39 2.95 1.81 -12.43
N PHE A 40 3.20 1.53 -11.15
CA PHE A 40 3.01 2.47 -10.03
C PHE A 40 4.27 3.30 -9.72
N ARG A 41 4.88 3.88 -10.76
CA ARG A 41 6.14 4.64 -10.61
C ARG A 41 5.96 5.88 -9.75
N ASP A 42 4.83 6.56 -9.92
CA ASP A 42 4.41 7.70 -9.10
C ASP A 42 4.34 7.36 -7.61
N VAL A 43 3.78 6.20 -7.26
CA VAL A 43 3.76 5.71 -5.87
C VAL A 43 5.19 5.46 -5.38
N ILE A 44 6.01 4.77 -6.17
CA ILE A 44 7.40 4.45 -5.79
C ILE A 44 8.24 5.71 -5.61
N ASP A 45 8.09 6.69 -6.49
CA ASP A 45 8.78 7.98 -6.40
C ASP A 45 8.34 8.75 -5.16
N ALA A 46 7.03 8.75 -4.85
CA ALA A 46 6.49 9.40 -3.66
C ALA A 46 7.01 8.78 -2.36
N VAL A 47 7.03 7.44 -2.25
CA VAL A 47 7.53 6.78 -1.02
C VAL A 47 9.05 6.88 -0.88
N ALA A 48 9.81 6.88 -1.99
CA ALA A 48 11.26 7.06 -1.95
C ALA A 48 11.67 8.44 -1.41
N GLY A 49 10.80 9.45 -1.55
CA GLY A 49 11.01 10.80 -1.03
C GLY A 49 10.70 10.98 0.46
N GLU A 50 10.17 9.95 1.14
CA GLU A 50 9.63 10.06 2.51
C GLU A 50 10.41 9.15 3.49
N PRO A 51 11.57 9.58 4.00
CA PRO A 51 12.33 8.82 4.99
C PRO A 51 11.53 8.71 6.31
N GLY A 52 11.33 7.49 6.78
CA GLY A 52 10.53 7.22 7.99
C GLY A 52 9.01 7.19 7.74
N LEU A 53 8.60 6.86 6.52
CA LEU A 53 7.20 6.70 6.12
C LEU A 53 6.37 5.91 7.15
N SER A 54 5.38 6.56 7.75
CA SER A 54 4.41 5.92 8.65
C SER A 54 3.22 5.32 7.89
N PRO A 55 2.42 4.42 8.52
CA PRO A 55 1.20 3.89 7.92
C PRO A 55 0.20 4.97 7.49
N GLU A 56 -0.05 5.94 8.37
CA GLU A 56 -0.99 7.03 8.13
C GLU A 56 -0.52 7.89 6.96
N ARG A 57 0.78 8.20 6.93
CA ARG A 57 1.38 8.98 5.87
C ARG A 57 1.33 8.25 4.53
N PHE A 58 1.53 6.94 4.53
CA PHE A 58 1.39 6.13 3.32
C PHE A 58 -0.04 6.17 2.78
N CYS A 59 -1.05 6.03 3.64
CA CYS A 59 -2.45 6.16 3.22
C CYS A 59 -2.75 7.54 2.62
N GLU A 60 -2.25 8.62 3.23
CA GLU A 60 -2.38 9.97 2.68
C GLU A 60 -1.76 10.12 1.29
N LEU A 61 -0.57 9.54 1.06
CA LEU A 61 0.09 9.56 -0.25
C LEU A 61 -0.75 8.82 -1.30
N LEU A 62 -1.28 7.64 -0.96
CA LEU A 62 -2.13 6.88 -1.87
C LEU A 62 -3.39 7.68 -2.24
N LEU A 63 -4.07 8.29 -1.26
CA LEU A 63 -5.24 9.14 -1.52
C LEU A 63 -4.88 10.35 -2.41
N ALA A 64 -3.73 10.99 -2.16
CA ALA A 64 -3.25 12.11 -2.96
C ALA A 64 -2.91 11.71 -4.41
N LEU A 65 -2.51 10.46 -4.65
CA LEU A 65 -2.25 9.88 -5.96
C LEU A 65 -3.52 9.33 -6.65
N GLY A 66 -4.69 9.47 -6.01
CA GLY A 66 -5.98 9.10 -6.60
C GLY A 66 -6.41 7.66 -6.32
N PHE A 67 -5.77 6.96 -5.37
CA PHE A 67 -6.28 5.68 -4.90
C PHE A 67 -7.54 5.89 -4.04
N GLU A 68 -8.47 4.95 -4.13
CA GLU A 68 -9.68 4.92 -3.33
C GLU A 68 -9.52 3.97 -2.15
N ASP A 69 -9.88 4.43 -0.95
CA ASP A 69 -9.99 3.56 0.22
C ASP A 69 -11.31 2.79 0.16
N ALA A 70 -11.23 1.53 -0.24
CA ALA A 70 -12.35 0.61 -0.29
C ALA A 70 -12.54 -0.19 1.02
N THR A 71 -11.77 0.12 2.07
CA THR A 71 -11.88 -0.57 3.36
C THR A 71 -13.29 -0.34 3.93
N PRO A 72 -14.07 -1.40 4.21
CA PRO A 72 -15.37 -1.24 4.82
C PRO A 72 -15.21 -0.52 6.16
N ARG A 73 -15.89 0.61 6.33
CA ARG A 73 -15.99 1.24 7.64
C ARG A 73 -16.78 0.32 8.55
N GLU A 74 -16.12 -0.27 9.54
CA GLU A 74 -16.83 -0.84 10.67
C GLU A 74 -17.50 0.33 11.41
N CYS A 75 -18.84 0.36 11.45
CA CYS A 75 -19.59 1.24 12.34
C CYS A 75 -19.70 0.54 13.70
N PRO A 76 -18.89 0.88 14.71
CA PRO A 76 -18.98 0.24 16.03
C PRO A 76 -20.28 0.57 16.79
N HIS A 77 -21.09 1.51 16.28
CA HIS A 77 -22.38 1.90 16.84
C HIS A 77 -23.48 1.90 15.77
N PRO A 78 -24.16 0.77 15.53
CA PRO A 78 -25.42 0.78 14.78
C PRO A 78 -26.47 1.57 15.58
N ARG A 79 -27.19 2.47 14.90
CA ARG A 79 -28.30 3.24 15.49
C ARG A 79 -29.50 2.36 15.80
#